data_AF-A0A7C8N2Y2-F1
#
_entry.id   AF-A0A7C8N2Y2-F1
#
_cell.length_a   1.000
_cell.length_b   1.000
_cell.length_c   1.000
_cell.angle_alpha   90.00
_cell.angle_beta   90.00
_cell.angle_gamma   90.00
#
_symmetry.space_group_name_H-M   'P 1'
#
loop_
_entity.id
_entity.type
_entity.pdbx_description
1 polymer ?
#
loop_
_entity_poly.entity_id
_entity_poly.type
_entity_poly.pdbx_seq_one_letter_code
_entity_poly.pdbx_strand_id
1 'polypeptide(L)'
;MHKALGLVSWLDCLVFVGFLIPQLVIDPHAGIVKVISWLFTAIPYFVFTLPSLIFHDHILLFKNERPEFVNDSTFFQELVIRLVKYSFANLPSNIGRVFFKGEVVMPFYKFRLLRHGILPGSVPSWNPKEIDQDGARGLWVKTFEDSEPDVVLYYIHGMYH
;
A
#
# COMPACT_ATOMS: atom_id res chain seq x y z
N MET A 1 -7.09 -23.45 -2.17
CA MET A 1 -7.31 -22.23 -2.98
C MET A 1 -7.23 -21.02 -2.05
N HIS A 2 -6.12 -20.26 -2.09
CA HIS A 2 -6.06 -18.99 -1.37
C HIS A 2 -7.15 -18.07 -1.94
N LYS A 3 -8.15 -17.72 -1.12
CA LYS A 3 -9.04 -16.61 -1.47
C LYS A 3 -8.13 -15.39 -1.60
N ALA A 4 -7.94 -14.89 -2.82
CA ALA A 4 -7.34 -13.57 -3.02
C ALA A 4 -8.11 -12.61 -2.12
N LEU A 5 -7.41 -11.89 -1.23
CA LEU A 5 -8.07 -10.90 -0.38
C LEU A 5 -8.82 -9.97 -1.34
N GLY A 6 -10.13 -9.81 -1.14
CA GLY A 6 -11.01 -9.12 -2.08
C GLY A 6 -10.54 -7.69 -2.38
N LEU A 7 -11.17 -7.03 -3.36
CA LEU A 7 -10.87 -5.65 -3.71
C LEU A 7 -10.81 -4.74 -2.47
N VAL A 8 -9.88 -3.79 -2.49
CA VAL A 8 -9.77 -2.77 -1.45
C VAL A 8 -11.08 -1.99 -1.42
N SER A 9 -11.57 -1.72 -0.22
CA SER A 9 -12.82 -0.99 0.05
C SER A 9 -12.56 0.26 0.89
N TRP A 10 -13.56 1.13 0.99
CA TRP A 10 -13.51 2.32 1.85
C TRP A 10 -13.12 2.02 3.31
N LEU A 11 -13.62 0.91 3.85
CA LEU A 11 -13.29 0.50 5.22
C LEU A 11 -11.80 0.17 5.36
N ASP A 12 -11.21 -0.50 4.38
CA ASP A 12 -9.79 -0.84 4.40
C ASP A 12 -8.93 0.44 4.35
N CYS A 13 -9.31 1.43 3.55
CA CYS A 13 -8.64 2.73 3.52
C CYS A 13 -8.73 3.45 4.86
N LEU A 14 -9.89 3.49 5.50
CA LEU A 14 -10.06 4.13 6.81
C LEU A 14 -9.19 3.47 7.89
N VAL A 15 -9.18 2.14 7.92
CA VAL A 15 -8.36 1.38 8.88
C VAL A 15 -6.87 1.59 8.61
N PHE A 16 -6.45 1.58 7.34
CA PHE A 16 -5.06 1.87 6.97
C PHE A 16 -4.64 3.27 7.41
N VAL A 17 -5.47 4.29 7.16
CA VAL A 17 -5.22 5.67 7.59
C VAL A 17 -5.16 5.77 9.11
N GLY A 18 -6.01 5.04 9.83
CA GLY A 18 -5.98 4.97 11.30
C GLY A 18 -4.66 4.47 11.87
N PHE A 19 -3.99 3.52 11.20
CA PHE A 19 -2.64 3.07 11.58
C PHE A 19 -1.53 4.00 11.06
N LEU A 20 -1.74 4.64 9.92
CA LEU A 20 -0.76 5.50 9.29
C LEU A 20 -0.58 6.84 10.01
N ILE A 21 -1.67 7.49 10.43
CA ILE A 21 -1.61 8.83 11.06
C ILE A 21 -0.70 8.85 12.30
N PRO A 22 -0.85 7.93 13.28
CA PRO A 22 0.03 7.90 14.44
C PRO A 22 1.49 7.72 14.04
N GLN A 23 1.77 6.86 13.05
CA GLN A 23 3.12 6.57 12.60
C GLN A 23 3.76 7.74 11.85
N LEU A 24 2.96 8.54 11.12
CA LEU A 24 3.43 9.79 10.51
C LEU A 24 3.82 10.85 11.53
N VAL A 25 3.14 10.88 12.69
CA VAL A 25 3.41 11.84 13.76
C VAL A 25 4.61 11.42 14.61
N ILE A 26 4.72 10.13 14.91
CA ILE A 26 5.79 9.57 15.76
C ILE A 26 7.12 9.46 15.00
N ASP A 27 7.11 9.20 13.70
CA ASP A 27 8.34 9.02 12.93
C ASP A 27 9.16 10.33 12.85
N PRO A 28 10.41 10.33 13.36
CA PRO A 28 11.27 11.51 13.36
C PRO A 28 11.68 11.98 11.95
N HIS A 29 11.62 11.12 10.93
CA HIS A 29 12.00 11.45 9.56
C HIS A 29 10.86 12.05 8.74
N ALA A 30 9.63 11.56 8.94
CA ALA A 30 8.44 12.10 8.30
C ALA A 30 8.08 13.43 8.96
N GLY A 31 7.87 13.45 10.29
CA GLY A 31 7.58 14.65 11.07
C GLY A 31 6.28 15.37 10.65
N ILE A 32 5.48 15.79 11.63
CA ILE A 32 4.18 16.44 11.37
C ILE A 32 4.31 17.69 10.46
N VAL A 33 5.40 18.45 10.61
CA VAL A 33 5.65 19.67 9.83
C VAL A 33 5.84 19.39 8.34
N LYS A 34 6.61 18.36 7.97
CA LYS A 34 6.84 18.04 6.55
C LYS A 34 5.59 17.44 5.92
N VAL A 35 4.85 16.62 6.67
CA VAL A 35 3.57 16.06 6.22
C VAL A 35 2.56 17.18 5.96
N ILE A 36 2.42 18.12 6.89
CA ILE A 36 1.53 19.28 6.73
C ILE A 36 1.99 20.16 5.55
N SER A 37 3.29 20.45 5.46
CA SER A 37 3.84 21.25 4.35
C SER A 37 3.56 20.60 2.99
N TRP A 38 3.76 19.28 2.88
CA TRP A 38 3.44 18.54 1.65
C TRP A 38 1.94 18.54 1.36
N LEU A 39 1.09 18.36 2.39
CA LEU A 39 -0.36 18.44 2.23
C LEU A 39 -0.78 19.81 1.69
N PHE A 40 -0.20 20.92 2.17
CA PHE A 40 -0.48 22.25 1.62
C PHE A 40 -0.15 22.34 0.12
N THR A 41 0.95 21.73 -0.32
CA THR A 41 1.30 21.67 -1.75
C THR A 41 0.37 20.73 -2.54
N ALA A 42 -0.15 19.68 -1.91
CA ALA A 42 -1.01 18.68 -2.56
C ALA A 42 -2.50 19.07 -2.60
N ILE A 43 -2.98 19.90 -1.66
CA ILE A 43 -4.38 20.36 -1.58
C ILE A 43 -4.89 20.95 -2.90
N PRO A 44 -4.16 21.85 -3.60
CA PRO A 44 -4.61 22.39 -4.88
C PRO A 44 -4.90 21.29 -5.92
N TYR A 45 -4.07 20.26 -5.97
CA TYR A 45 -4.28 19.12 -6.86
C TYR A 45 -5.57 18.37 -6.49
N PHE A 46 -5.79 18.09 -5.21
CA PHE A 46 -6.96 17.34 -4.75
C PHE A 46 -8.28 18.12 -4.91
N VAL A 47 -8.25 19.45 -4.76
CA VAL A 47 -9.45 20.29 -4.79
C VAL A 47 -9.81 20.74 -6.20
N PHE A 48 -8.81 21.04 -7.05
CA PHE A 48 -9.07 21.63 -8.36
C PHE A 48 -8.77 20.65 -9.51
N THR A 49 -7.58 20.05 -9.50
CA THR A 49 -7.11 19.23 -10.62
C THR A 49 -7.85 17.89 -10.69
N LEU A 50 -8.02 17.22 -9.56
CA LEU A 50 -8.65 15.90 -9.52
C LEU A 50 -10.14 15.94 -9.89
N PRO A 51 -10.96 16.87 -9.37
CA PRO A 51 -12.35 17.00 -9.81
C PRO A 51 -12.47 17.41 -11.28
N SER A 52 -11.58 18.29 -11.76
CA SER A 52 -11.55 18.69 -13.18
C SER A 52 -11.26 17.50 -14.10
N LEU A 53 -10.28 16.66 -13.75
CA LEU A 53 -9.98 15.42 -14.49
C LEU A 53 -11.16 14.44 -14.50
N ILE A 54 -11.81 14.24 -13.36
CA ILE A 54 -13.00 13.38 -13.28
C ILE A 54 -14.13 13.95 -14.13
N PHE A 55 -14.36 15.26 -14.06
CA PHE A 55 -15.40 15.93 -14.85
C PHE A 55 -15.12 15.81 -16.35
N HIS A 56 -13.88 16.04 -16.76
CA HIS A 56 -13.44 15.86 -18.14
C HIS A 56 -13.64 14.42 -18.62
N ASP A 57 -13.20 13.44 -17.83
CA ASP A 57 -13.21 12.04 -18.26
C ASP A 57 -14.63 11.43 -18.25
N HIS A 58 -15.53 11.92 -17.39
CA HIS A 58 -16.90 11.41 -17.31
C HIS A 58 -17.93 12.18 -18.13
N ILE A 59 -17.72 13.47 -18.41
CA ILE A 59 -18.70 14.33 -19.09
C ILE A 59 -18.26 14.74 -20.49
N LEU A 60 -16.96 15.01 -20.69
CA LEU A 60 -16.45 15.49 -21.99
C LEU A 60 -15.98 14.35 -22.91
N LEU A 61 -15.41 13.28 -22.35
CA LEU A 61 -14.90 12.16 -23.15
C LEU A 61 -15.96 11.08 -23.42
N PHE A 62 -16.11 10.72 -24.69
CA PHE A 62 -16.86 9.53 -25.10
C PHE A 62 -16.20 8.27 -24.55
N LYS A 63 -17.00 7.23 -24.28
CA LYS A 63 -16.56 5.99 -23.59
C LYS A 63 -15.32 5.32 -24.20
N ASN A 64 -15.08 5.52 -25.51
CA ASN A 64 -13.94 4.96 -26.25
C ASN A 64 -12.63 5.76 -26.12
N GLU A 65 -12.67 7.00 -25.64
CA GLU A 65 -11.47 7.86 -25.47
C GLU A 65 -11.05 7.96 -23.99
N ARG A 66 -11.80 7.33 -23.10
CA ARG A 66 -11.47 7.27 -21.68
C ARG A 66 -10.28 6.33 -21.46
N PRO A 67 -9.40 6.62 -20.48
CA PRO A 67 -8.37 5.68 -20.07
C PRO A 67 -8.99 4.32 -19.71
N GLU A 68 -8.37 3.21 -20.11
CA GLU A 68 -8.92 1.84 -19.90
C GLU A 68 -9.33 1.58 -18.45
N PHE A 69 -8.56 2.07 -17.48
CA PHE A 69 -8.88 1.91 -16.06
C PHE A 69 -10.18 2.62 -15.63
N VAL A 70 -10.62 3.67 -16.32
CA VAL A 70 -11.87 4.40 -16.01
C VAL A 70 -13.10 3.60 -16.45
N ASN A 71 -12.96 2.77 -17.49
CA ASN A 71 -14.07 1.99 -18.03
C ASN A 71 -14.41 0.75 -17.19
N ASP A 72 -13.40 0.14 -16.56
CA ASP A 72 -13.54 -1.13 -15.83
C ASP A 72 -13.53 -0.98 -14.30
N SER A 73 -13.31 0.24 -13.79
CA SER A 73 -13.20 0.48 -12.34
C SER A 73 -14.40 1.23 -11.77
N THR A 74 -14.65 1.01 -10.48
CA THR A 74 -15.63 1.83 -9.75
C THR A 74 -15.09 3.24 -9.52
N PHE A 75 -15.96 4.22 -9.33
CA PHE A 75 -15.56 5.60 -8.99
C PHE A 75 -14.56 5.66 -7.81
N PHE A 76 -14.75 4.79 -6.81
CA PHE A 76 -13.82 4.67 -5.69
C PHE A 76 -12.42 4.23 -6.13
N GLN A 77 -12.34 3.19 -6.97
CA GLN A 77 -11.06 2.68 -7.47
C GLN A 77 -10.37 3.72 -8.35
N GLU A 78 -11.13 4.42 -9.21
CA GLU A 78 -10.60 5.52 -10.02
C GLU A 78 -9.99 6.62 -9.13
N LEU A 79 -10.71 7.05 -8.10
CA LEU A 79 -10.25 8.03 -7.14
C LEU A 79 -8.95 7.57 -6.46
N VAL A 80 -8.94 6.35 -5.91
CA VAL A 80 -7.76 5.78 -5.23
C VAL A 80 -6.57 5.69 -6.18
N ILE A 81 -6.77 5.22 -7.42
CA ILE A 81 -5.69 5.11 -8.42
C ILE A 81 -5.08 6.47 -8.71
N ARG A 82 -5.91 7.51 -8.95
CA ARG A 82 -5.41 8.87 -9.22
C ARG A 82 -4.65 9.45 -8.02
N LEU A 83 -5.19 9.28 -6.81
CA LEU A 83 -4.53 9.71 -5.58
C LEU A 83 -3.17 9.03 -5.41
N VAL A 84 -3.13 7.70 -5.54
CA VAL A 84 -1.92 6.90 -5.39
C VAL A 84 -0.88 7.27 -6.47
N LYS A 85 -1.29 7.45 -7.72
CA LYS A 85 -0.39 7.90 -8.80
C LYS A 85 0.24 9.26 -8.49
N TYR A 86 -0.57 10.23 -8.07
CA TYR A 86 -0.06 11.55 -7.69
C TYR A 86 0.88 11.47 -6.49
N SER A 87 0.51 10.70 -5.47
CA SER A 87 1.35 10.47 -4.29
C SER A 87 2.68 9.84 -4.70
N PHE A 88 2.73 8.78 -5.49
CA PHE A 88 4.02 8.19 -5.88
C PHE A 88 4.92 9.15 -6.67
N ALA A 89 4.34 10.06 -7.47
CA ALA A 89 5.12 11.03 -8.24
C ALA A 89 5.63 12.22 -7.40
N ASN A 90 4.89 12.63 -6.36
CA ASN A 90 5.14 13.88 -5.64
C ASN A 90 5.41 13.72 -4.14
N LEU A 91 5.28 12.52 -3.59
CA LEU A 91 5.47 12.25 -2.17
C LEU A 91 6.96 12.14 -1.85
N PRO A 92 7.47 12.94 -0.90
CA PRO A 92 8.83 12.80 -0.40
C PRO A 92 9.10 11.40 0.15
N SER A 93 10.28 10.85 -0.14
CA SER A 93 10.67 9.48 0.25
C SER A 93 10.64 9.25 1.77
N ASN A 94 10.96 10.28 2.56
CA ASN A 94 10.89 10.25 4.02
C ASN A 94 9.46 10.06 4.54
N ILE A 95 8.45 10.58 3.85
CA ILE A 95 7.04 10.38 4.19
C ILE A 95 6.57 9.04 3.63
N GLY A 96 6.92 8.72 2.38
CA GLY A 96 6.55 7.47 1.72
C GLY A 96 7.02 6.22 2.47
N ARG A 97 8.20 6.24 3.09
CA ARG A 97 8.72 5.09 3.87
C ARG A 97 7.80 4.68 5.01
N VAL A 98 7.07 5.63 5.62
CA VAL A 98 6.15 5.35 6.74
C VAL A 98 5.00 4.43 6.31
N PHE A 99 4.54 4.55 5.06
CA PHE A 99 3.48 3.69 4.51
C PHE A 99 3.88 2.22 4.48
N PHE A 100 5.17 1.94 4.35
CA PHE A 100 5.73 0.59 4.23
C PHE A 100 6.33 0.06 5.54
N LYS A 101 6.23 0.83 6.64
CA LYS A 101 6.69 0.34 7.94
C LYS A 101 5.85 -0.85 8.39
N GLY A 102 6.52 -1.82 9.01
CA GLY A 102 5.86 -2.98 9.61
C GLY A 102 4.77 -2.58 10.61
N GLU A 103 4.98 -1.48 11.34
CA GLU A 103 4.03 -0.91 12.32
C GLU A 103 2.72 -0.41 11.71
N VAL A 104 2.67 -0.17 10.39
CA VAL A 104 1.46 0.20 9.64
C VAL A 104 0.94 -0.99 8.84
N VAL A 105 1.84 -1.62 8.07
CA VAL A 105 1.48 -2.69 7.11
C VAL A 105 1.01 -3.94 7.82
N MET A 106 1.69 -4.36 8.91
CA MET A 106 1.32 -5.58 9.63
C MET A 106 -0.06 -5.48 10.27
N PRO A 107 -0.39 -4.46 11.10
CA PRO A 107 -1.74 -4.35 11.68
C PRO A 107 -2.83 -4.28 10.61
N PHE A 108 -2.61 -3.52 9.54
CA PHE A 108 -3.53 -3.46 8.40
C PHE A 108 -3.72 -4.83 7.72
N TYR A 109 -2.63 -5.57 7.50
CA TYR A 109 -2.68 -6.90 6.93
C TYR A 109 -3.46 -7.87 7.84
N LYS A 110 -3.27 -7.82 9.16
CA LYS A 110 -4.05 -8.63 10.12
C LYS A 110 -5.54 -8.32 10.00
N PHE A 111 -5.89 -7.02 9.96
CA PHE A 111 -7.27 -6.60 9.80
C PHE A 111 -7.89 -7.16 8.52
N ARG A 112 -7.16 -7.08 7.40
CA ARG A 112 -7.66 -7.56 6.11
C ARG A 112 -7.86 -9.08 6.09
N LEU A 113 -6.96 -9.84 6.71
CA LEU A 113 -7.12 -11.27 6.89
C LEU A 113 -8.37 -11.60 7.71
N LEU A 114 -8.51 -10.97 8.89
CA LEU A 114 -9.64 -11.18 9.79
C LEU A 114 -10.97 -10.82 9.12
N ARG A 115 -11.02 -9.71 8.38
CA ARG A 115 -12.20 -9.28 7.64
C ARG A 115 -12.66 -10.31 6.59
N HIS A 116 -11.74 -11.08 6.04
CA HIS A 116 -12.05 -12.16 5.09
C HIS A 116 -12.19 -13.53 5.74
N GLY A 117 -12.25 -13.60 7.08
CA GLY A 117 -12.42 -14.84 7.84
C GLY A 117 -11.15 -15.69 7.89
N ILE A 118 -9.98 -15.12 7.60
CA ILE A 118 -8.69 -15.80 7.67
C ILE A 118 -8.04 -15.42 9.00
N LEU A 119 -7.75 -16.42 9.83
CA LEU A 119 -7.00 -16.20 11.07
C LEU A 119 -5.55 -15.83 10.72
N PRO A 120 -4.99 -14.75 11.28
CA PRO A 120 -3.65 -14.32 10.92
C PRO A 120 -2.56 -15.35 11.24
N GLY A 121 -2.74 -16.15 12.30
CA GLY A 121 -1.83 -17.25 12.64
C GLY A 121 -1.95 -18.47 11.72
N SER A 122 -2.96 -18.53 10.84
CA SER A 122 -3.07 -19.56 9.81
C SER A 122 -2.42 -19.14 8.50
N VAL A 123 -1.82 -17.94 8.44
CA VAL A 123 -1.08 -17.49 7.27
C VAL A 123 0.34 -18.04 7.33
N PRO A 124 0.73 -18.84 6.33
CA PRO A 124 2.05 -19.44 6.20
C PRO A 124 3.25 -18.52 6.51
N SER A 125 3.23 -17.32 5.95
CA SER A 125 4.36 -16.37 5.94
C SER A 125 4.44 -15.43 7.15
N TRP A 126 3.77 -15.75 8.26
CA TRP A 126 3.53 -14.79 9.34
C TRP A 126 4.78 -14.44 10.17
N ASN A 127 5.72 -15.38 10.29
CA ASN A 127 6.93 -15.23 11.10
C ASN A 127 8.18 -15.39 10.22
N PRO A 128 8.59 -14.35 9.48
CA PRO A 128 9.82 -14.43 8.73
C PRO A 128 11.00 -14.45 9.72
N LYS A 129 11.93 -15.40 9.54
CA LYS A 129 13.12 -15.53 10.38
C LYS A 129 14.27 -14.78 9.72
N GLU A 130 14.89 -13.87 10.45
CA GLU A 130 16.17 -13.32 10.01
C GLU A 130 17.21 -14.44 10.01
N ILE A 131 17.90 -14.57 8.89
CA ILE A 131 19.00 -15.51 8.72
C ILE A 131 20.29 -14.73 8.48
N ASP A 132 21.32 -15.11 9.21
CA ASP A 132 22.69 -14.66 8.99
C ASP A 132 23.52 -15.92 8.76
N GLN A 133 23.71 -16.28 7.49
CA GLN A 133 24.48 -17.45 7.09
C GLN A 133 25.57 -17.01 6.11
N ASP A 134 26.81 -17.38 6.39
CA ASP A 134 27.98 -17.17 5.51
C ASP A 134 28.14 -15.72 5.01
N GLY A 135 27.82 -14.73 5.86
CA GLY A 135 27.92 -13.31 5.54
C GLY A 135 26.76 -12.75 4.72
N ALA A 136 25.77 -13.58 4.36
CA ALA A 136 24.53 -13.17 3.74
C ALA A 136 23.43 -12.99 4.81
N ARG A 137 23.04 -11.73 5.03
CA ARG A 137 21.88 -11.38 5.87
C ARG A 137 20.64 -11.31 5.01
N GLY A 138 19.59 -12.02 5.41
CA GLY A 138 18.33 -12.06 4.68
C GLY A 138 17.13 -12.41 5.55
N LEU A 139 15.96 -12.41 4.93
CA LEU A 139 14.70 -12.84 5.54
C LEU A 139 14.27 -14.17 4.95
N TRP A 140 14.17 -15.18 5.80
CA TRP A 140 13.66 -16.48 5.46
C TRP A 140 12.17 -16.58 5.77
N VAL A 141 11.36 -16.73 4.73
CA VAL A 141 9.89 -16.84 4.84
C VAL A 141 9.49 -18.26 4.52
N LYS A 142 9.14 -19.06 5.54
CA LYS A 142 8.56 -20.40 5.32
C LYS A 142 7.06 -20.30 5.14
N THR A 143 6.52 -21.20 4.34
CA THR A 143 5.08 -21.42 4.27
C THR A 143 4.60 -22.32 5.43
N PHE A 144 5.38 -23.33 5.79
CA PHE A 144 5.08 -24.22 6.89
C PHE A 144 6.33 -24.33 7.76
N GLU A 145 6.17 -24.11 9.07
CA GLU A 145 7.32 -23.96 9.97
C GLU A 145 7.99 -25.31 10.28
N ASP A 146 7.20 -26.38 10.30
CA ASP A 146 7.59 -27.73 10.73
C ASP A 146 7.94 -28.70 9.59
N SER A 147 7.86 -28.26 8.33
CA SER A 147 8.20 -29.10 7.17
C SER A 147 9.42 -28.57 6.43
N GLU A 148 10.22 -29.50 5.89
CA GLU A 148 11.24 -29.13 4.90
C GLU A 148 10.54 -28.59 3.64
N PRO A 149 11.04 -27.50 3.05
CA PRO A 149 10.43 -26.92 1.86
C PRO A 149 10.78 -27.76 0.63
N ASP A 150 9.76 -28.17 -0.13
CA ASP A 150 9.97 -28.81 -1.43
C ASP A 150 10.51 -27.83 -2.50
N VAL A 151 10.25 -26.53 -2.31
CA VAL A 151 10.66 -25.45 -3.22
C VAL A 151 11.19 -24.28 -2.42
N VAL A 152 12.35 -23.74 -2.83
CA VAL A 152 12.96 -22.55 -2.24
C VAL A 152 13.06 -21.45 -3.30
N LEU A 153 12.53 -20.27 -3.01
CA LEU A 153 12.65 -19.08 -3.85
C LEU A 153 13.67 -18.11 -3.25
N TYR A 154 14.78 -17.88 -3.95
CA TYR A 154 15.74 -16.85 -3.60
C TYR A 154 15.32 -15.53 -4.25
N TYR A 155 14.89 -14.56 -3.43
CA TYR A 155 14.58 -13.21 -3.89
C TYR A 155 15.69 -12.25 -3.46
N ILE A 156 16.38 -11.69 -4.46
CA ILE A 156 17.37 -10.63 -4.28
C ILE A 156 16.71 -9.33 -4.72
N HIS A 157 16.48 -8.40 -3.79
CA HIS A 157 15.92 -7.12 -4.16
C HIS A 157 16.95 -6.32 -4.98
N GLY A 158 16.50 -5.60 -6.00
CA GLY A 158 17.37 -4.69 -6.73
C GLY A 158 17.88 -3.57 -5.82
N MET A 159 19.18 -3.29 -5.86
CA MET A 159 19.74 -2.01 -5.44
C MET A 159 19.80 -1.11 -6.66
N TYR A 160 18.93 -0.10 -6.74
CA TYR A 160 19.20 1.05 -7.59
C TYR A 160 20.24 1.90 -6.87
N HIS A 161 21.47 1.88 -7.39
CA HIS A 161 22.53 2.84 -7.07
C HIS A 161 22.33 4.13 -7.87
#